data_AF-H3CKC9-F1
#
_entry.id   AF-H3CKC9-F1
#
_cell.length_a   1.000
_cell.length_b   1.000
_cell.length_c   1.000
_cell.angle_alpha   90.00
_cell.angle_beta   90.00
_cell.angle_gamma   90.00
#
_symmetry.space_group_name_H-M   'P 1'
#
loop_
_entity.id
_entity.type
_entity.pdbx_description
1 polymer ?
#
loop_
_entity_poly.entity_id
_entity_poly.type
_entity_poly.pdbx_seq_one_letter_code
_entity_poly.pdbx_strand_id
1 'polypeptide(L)'
;LRTGKMSVQEVTEDENVNMYLQGKDSIAGILLPDSQILTIYQARQKSLLMPGTALVLLEAQAATGFIIDPVVNRKFSVDDAVKANIVGADVCQKLRSAEKAVTGYKDPHDGKIISLFQAMQKDLILKEHGIRLLEAQIATGGIIDPVNSHRIPVHVAYKRGYFDKEMNQILNDPSDDTKGFFDPNTFENLTYLQLLARCVIDPSTGLSLLPLKSKRKMNIENIRERSQAATGFIVDPYKNERLTVDEALKAKLIAPQMYEKLLSAERLYSETEIKQMFEKTPVTITVEKTETSVSLWQVFHSGYFTEDQRLDIMEKYRTRNISIETIIKLVVSTINKLEKSKSSKSIMGLRKTVPVEKLMDLHIIDTDTYEKVKNDALAQNDQVRRHMKGTGSIAGVNVYPSHQIMSINEAKKEALLTHGNALLLLEAQAATGWIIDPIKNKFYSVEEAAKEKIIGPDMLEPLLLAERAVTGYKDPYTGTTISLNEAMKERLIERKNGIRLLEVQIATGGVIDPHQSLRLPIEVAVKKGYIDEEIRNVVLDLTNEAKGFYDQNTKENISYQELLKCCEKDPRTGHMLL
;
A
#
# COMPACT_ATOMS: atom_id res chain seq x y z
N LEU A 1 -29.40 -15.86 40.75
CA LEU A 1 -30.23 -15.86 39.53
C LEU A 1 -31.31 -16.95 39.52
N ARG A 2 -31.06 -18.20 39.05
CA ARG A 2 -32.13 -19.23 38.94
C ARG A 2 -32.79 -19.65 40.26
N THR A 3 -32.06 -19.57 41.36
CA THR A 3 -32.55 -19.89 42.71
C THR A 3 -32.97 -18.65 43.51
N GLY A 4 -33.02 -17.46 42.90
CA GLY A 4 -33.43 -16.20 43.55
C GLY A 4 -32.41 -15.59 44.54
N LYS A 5 -31.34 -16.28 44.88
CA LYS A 5 -30.34 -15.85 45.90
C LYS A 5 -29.48 -14.63 45.54
N MET A 6 -29.52 -14.18 44.29
CA MET A 6 -28.66 -13.10 43.79
C MET A 6 -29.33 -12.45 42.59
N SER A 7 -29.43 -11.12 42.59
CA SER A 7 -30.10 -10.32 41.57
C SER A 7 -29.21 -10.11 40.33
N VAL A 8 -29.78 -9.64 39.21
CA VAL A 8 -29.00 -9.31 38.00
C VAL A 8 -28.10 -8.10 38.25
N GLN A 9 -28.56 -7.12 39.03
CA GLN A 9 -27.77 -5.94 39.39
C GLN A 9 -26.56 -6.34 40.24
N GLU A 10 -26.75 -7.17 41.26
CA GLU A 10 -25.64 -7.69 42.10
C GLU A 10 -24.60 -8.45 41.28
N VAL A 11 -25.03 -9.25 40.29
CA VAL A 11 -24.11 -9.96 39.38
C VAL A 11 -23.36 -9.00 38.46
N THR A 12 -24.00 -7.92 38.02
CA THR A 12 -23.39 -6.94 37.09
C THR A 12 -22.43 -6.00 37.81
N GLU A 13 -22.67 -5.73 39.10
CA GLU A 13 -21.82 -4.93 39.98
C GLU A 13 -20.63 -5.72 40.54
N ASP A 14 -20.67 -7.07 40.51
CA ASP A 14 -19.51 -7.90 40.85
C ASP A 14 -18.33 -7.60 39.90
N GLU A 15 -17.23 -7.10 40.46
CA GLU A 15 -16.03 -6.70 39.71
C GLU A 15 -15.47 -7.84 38.84
N ASN A 16 -15.58 -9.10 39.28
CA ASN A 16 -15.08 -10.25 38.54
C ASN A 16 -15.89 -10.52 37.26
N VAL A 17 -17.17 -10.16 37.27
CA VAL A 17 -18.08 -10.34 36.13
C VAL A 17 -18.07 -9.08 35.26
N ASN A 18 -18.11 -7.90 35.87
CA ASN A 18 -18.10 -6.62 35.17
C ASN A 18 -16.87 -6.46 34.26
N MET A 19 -15.70 -6.93 34.72
CA MET A 19 -14.48 -6.96 33.90
C MET A 19 -14.67 -7.69 32.55
N TYR A 20 -15.53 -8.70 32.46
CA TYR A 20 -15.82 -9.39 31.20
C TYR A 20 -17.02 -8.82 30.45
N LEU A 21 -17.91 -8.08 31.11
CA LEU A 21 -19.04 -7.42 30.47
C LEU A 21 -18.65 -6.10 29.82
N GLN A 22 -17.92 -5.24 30.53
CA GLN A 22 -17.53 -3.90 30.09
C GLN A 22 -16.02 -3.76 29.86
N GLY A 23 -15.20 -4.56 30.56
CA GLY A 23 -13.75 -4.37 30.57
C GLY A 23 -13.29 -3.31 31.57
N LYS A 24 -11.97 -3.18 31.71
CA LYS A 24 -11.34 -2.00 32.32
C LYS A 24 -11.34 -0.85 31.31
N ASP A 25 -11.41 0.38 31.80
CA ASP A 25 -11.38 1.53 30.91
C ASP A 25 -10.05 1.63 30.16
N SER A 26 -10.14 1.84 28.85
CA SER A 26 -9.02 2.25 28.00
C SER A 26 -8.55 3.66 28.38
N ILE A 27 -7.38 4.06 27.88
CA ILE A 27 -6.92 5.46 27.95
C ILE A 27 -7.99 6.36 27.32
N ALA A 28 -8.72 7.10 28.14
CA ALA A 28 -9.90 7.88 27.76
C ALA A 28 -9.53 9.24 27.17
N GLY A 29 -8.41 9.81 27.60
CA GLY A 29 -8.03 11.17 27.25
C GLY A 29 -6.65 11.56 27.74
N ILE A 30 -6.37 12.85 27.58
CA ILE A 30 -5.09 13.47 27.93
C ILE A 30 -5.29 14.44 29.07
N LEU A 31 -4.50 14.31 30.13
CA LEU A 31 -4.46 15.23 31.24
C LEU A 31 -3.28 16.19 31.08
N LEU A 32 -3.55 17.49 31.03
CA LEU A 32 -2.51 18.52 30.94
C LEU A 32 -1.98 18.92 32.33
N PRO A 33 -0.79 19.58 32.42
CA PRO A 33 -0.22 20.01 33.70
C PRO A 33 -1.10 20.97 34.51
N ASP A 34 -1.99 21.71 33.85
CA ASP A 34 -2.96 22.62 34.48
C ASP A 34 -4.27 21.92 34.85
N SER A 35 -4.26 20.59 34.91
CA SER A 35 -5.43 19.74 35.18
C SER A 35 -6.55 19.84 34.13
N GLN A 36 -6.27 20.44 32.96
CA GLN A 36 -7.22 20.42 31.84
C GLN A 36 -7.26 19.02 31.22
N ILE A 37 -8.46 18.46 31.11
CA ILE A 37 -8.73 17.20 30.43
C ILE A 37 -9.08 17.49 28.97
N LEU A 38 -8.45 16.77 28.04
CA LEU A 38 -8.75 16.83 26.61
C LEU A 38 -9.07 15.45 26.07
N THR A 39 -9.93 15.41 25.04
CA THR A 39 -9.99 14.21 24.18
C THR A 39 -8.66 14.02 23.46
N ILE A 40 -8.36 12.78 23.08
CA ILE A 40 -7.15 12.45 22.31
C ILE A 40 -7.14 13.20 20.97
N TYR A 41 -8.31 13.33 20.34
CA TYR A 41 -8.44 14.07 19.08
C TYR A 41 -8.22 15.58 19.25
N GLN A 42 -8.70 16.20 20.33
CA GLN A 42 -8.40 17.60 20.64
C GLN A 42 -6.90 17.81 20.94
N ALA A 43 -6.26 16.89 21.65
CA ALA A 43 -4.82 16.95 21.91
C ALA A 43 -4.00 16.92 20.61
N ARG A 44 -4.42 16.11 19.63
CA ARG A 44 -3.86 16.13 18.26
C ARG A 44 -4.07 17.47 17.57
N GLN A 45 -5.29 18.01 17.56
CA GLN A 45 -5.59 19.29 16.91
C GLN A 45 -4.75 20.45 17.48
N LYS A 46 -4.46 20.39 18.79
CA LYS A 46 -3.58 21.35 19.47
C LYS A 46 -2.08 21.07 19.31
N SER A 47 -1.71 20.05 18.53
CA SER A 47 -0.32 19.58 18.33
C SER A 47 0.41 19.20 19.62
N LEU A 48 -0.34 18.76 20.64
CA LEU A 48 0.20 18.22 21.89
C LEU A 48 0.54 16.74 21.75
N LEU A 49 -0.11 16.05 20.82
CA LEU A 49 0.23 14.71 20.37
C LEU A 49 0.54 14.71 18.88
N MET A 50 1.49 13.86 18.49
CA MET A 50 1.74 13.59 17.08
C MET A 50 0.52 12.92 16.45
N PRO A 51 0.19 13.19 15.17
CA PRO A 51 -0.95 12.59 14.49
C PRO A 51 -0.96 11.05 14.54
N GLY A 52 0.20 10.41 14.40
CA GLY A 52 0.35 8.95 14.49
C GLY A 52 0.01 8.41 15.89
N THR A 53 0.61 9.00 16.94
CA THR A 53 0.34 8.61 18.34
C THR A 53 -1.14 8.76 18.70
N ALA A 54 -1.76 9.87 18.32
CA ALA A 54 -3.17 10.11 18.59
C ALA A 54 -4.08 9.11 17.87
N LEU A 55 -3.80 8.81 16.61
CA LEU A 55 -4.56 7.81 15.85
C LEU A 55 -4.48 6.44 16.51
N VAL A 56 -3.28 6.02 16.92
CA VAL A 56 -3.05 4.73 17.58
C VAL A 56 -3.87 4.57 18.86
N LEU A 57 -3.93 5.61 19.68
CA LEU A 57 -4.72 5.57 20.91
C LEU A 57 -6.23 5.59 20.65
N LEU A 58 -6.68 6.33 19.63
CA LEU A 58 -8.10 6.32 19.22
C LEU A 58 -8.52 4.96 18.64
N GLU A 59 -7.64 4.29 17.88
CA GLU A 59 -7.88 2.92 17.40
C GLU A 59 -7.98 1.93 18.57
N ALA A 60 -7.17 2.10 19.61
CA ALA A 60 -7.28 1.30 20.83
C ALA A 60 -8.62 1.52 21.56
N GLN A 61 -9.11 2.75 21.65
CA GLN A 61 -10.46 3.04 22.18
C GLN A 61 -11.55 2.32 21.37
N ALA A 62 -11.54 2.49 20.04
CA ALA A 62 -12.51 1.85 19.14
C ALA A 62 -12.47 0.31 19.23
N ALA A 63 -11.28 -0.28 19.33
CA ALA A 63 -11.12 -1.73 19.39
C ALA A 63 -11.40 -2.34 20.78
N THR A 64 -11.52 -1.52 21.82
CA THR A 64 -11.85 -1.95 23.19
C THR A 64 -13.30 -1.67 23.57
N GLY A 65 -14.06 -0.99 22.71
CA GLY A 65 -15.51 -0.87 22.80
C GLY A 65 -16.05 0.41 22.19
N PHE A 66 -15.51 1.56 22.60
CA PHE A 66 -16.11 2.86 22.31
C PHE A 66 -15.06 3.97 22.22
N ILE A 67 -15.36 5.00 21.42
CA ILE A 67 -14.66 6.28 21.51
C ILE A 67 -15.17 7.02 22.75
N ILE A 68 -14.25 7.53 23.57
CA ILE A 68 -14.58 8.12 24.86
C ILE A 68 -14.42 9.64 24.79
N ASP A 69 -15.46 10.37 25.22
CA ASP A 69 -15.33 11.77 25.61
C ASP A 69 -15.13 11.84 27.13
N PRO A 70 -13.89 12.11 27.60
CA PRO A 70 -13.57 12.16 29.01
C PRO A 70 -14.08 13.43 29.70
N VAL A 71 -14.50 14.46 28.96
CA VAL A 71 -14.96 15.72 29.54
C VAL A 71 -16.39 15.59 30.06
N VAL A 72 -17.25 14.90 29.30
CA VAL A 72 -18.65 14.65 29.67
C VAL A 72 -18.91 13.21 30.14
N ASN A 73 -17.84 12.40 30.25
CA ASN A 73 -17.87 10.98 30.61
C ASN A 73 -18.88 10.16 29.79
N ARG A 74 -18.80 10.28 28.45
CA ARG A 74 -19.71 9.59 27.53
C ARG A 74 -18.95 8.72 26.54
N LYS A 75 -19.50 7.54 26.27
CA LYS A 75 -18.99 6.55 25.32
C LYS A 75 -19.83 6.60 24.03
N PHE A 76 -19.16 6.54 22.87
CA PHE A 76 -19.78 6.65 21.55
C PHE A 76 -19.33 5.52 20.63
N SER A 77 -20.22 5.07 19.73
CA SER A 77 -19.81 4.37 18.52
C SER A 77 -18.95 5.30 17.66
N VAL A 78 -18.16 4.76 16.73
CA VAL A 78 -17.32 5.59 15.85
C VAL A 78 -18.19 6.56 15.03
N ASP A 79 -19.32 6.09 14.50
CA ASP A 79 -20.23 6.91 13.71
C ASP A 79 -20.89 8.03 14.53
N ASP A 80 -21.28 7.75 15.77
CA ASP A 80 -21.86 8.78 16.64
C ASP A 80 -20.81 9.75 17.17
N ALA A 81 -19.57 9.29 17.38
CA ALA A 81 -18.45 10.14 17.77
C ALA A 81 -18.13 11.18 16.67
N VAL A 82 -18.24 10.80 15.39
CA VAL A 82 -18.10 11.74 14.26
C VAL A 82 -19.26 12.74 14.24
N LYS A 83 -20.50 12.28 14.38
CA LYS A 83 -21.68 13.19 14.43
C LYS A 83 -21.61 14.17 15.60
N ALA A 84 -21.10 13.72 16.74
CA ALA A 84 -20.91 14.53 17.94
C ALA A 84 -19.63 15.39 17.91
N ASN A 85 -18.85 15.35 16.82
CA ASN A 85 -17.57 16.07 16.65
C ASN A 85 -16.51 15.74 17.72
N ILE A 86 -16.57 14.56 18.33
CA ILE A 86 -15.54 14.05 19.23
C ILE A 86 -14.28 13.67 18.44
N VAL A 87 -14.48 13.11 17.24
CA VAL A 87 -13.43 12.75 16.28
C VAL A 87 -13.75 13.31 14.89
N GLY A 88 -12.72 13.51 14.07
CA GLY A 88 -12.87 14.06 12.71
C GLY A 88 -13.16 13.01 11.64
N ALA A 89 -13.67 13.48 10.49
CA ALA A 89 -13.90 12.65 9.31
C ALA A 89 -12.60 12.05 8.73
N ASP A 90 -11.46 12.69 8.98
CA ASP A 90 -10.13 12.29 8.51
C ASP A 90 -9.63 10.97 9.13
N VAL A 91 -10.10 10.63 10.33
CA VAL A 91 -9.76 9.38 11.03
C VAL A 91 -10.89 8.34 10.98
N CYS A 92 -12.10 8.75 10.56
CA CYS A 92 -13.32 7.92 10.59
C CYS A 92 -13.14 6.53 9.95
N GLN A 93 -12.59 6.46 8.74
CA GLN A 93 -12.41 5.18 8.05
C GLN A 93 -11.49 4.22 8.81
N LYS A 94 -10.43 4.74 9.43
CA LYS A 94 -9.48 3.94 10.22
C LYS A 94 -10.11 3.46 11.52
N LEU A 95 -10.85 4.33 12.20
CA LEU A 95 -11.57 3.98 13.43
C LEU A 95 -12.68 2.96 13.18
N ARG A 96 -13.43 3.05 12.09
CA ARG A 96 -14.40 2.01 11.69
C ARG A 96 -13.73 0.66 11.45
N SER A 97 -12.51 0.66 10.90
CA SER A 97 -11.75 -0.57 10.73
C SER A 97 -11.32 -1.18 12.07
N ALA A 98 -11.00 -0.35 13.06
CA ALA A 98 -10.66 -0.79 14.41
C ALA A 98 -11.90 -1.22 15.22
N GLU A 99 -13.05 -0.56 15.06
CA GLU A 99 -14.33 -0.91 15.71
C GLU A 99 -14.85 -2.29 15.28
N LYS A 100 -14.44 -2.79 14.10
CA LYS A 100 -14.67 -4.19 13.69
C LYS A 100 -14.03 -5.21 14.63
N ALA A 101 -13.01 -4.84 15.41
CA ALA A 101 -12.48 -5.72 16.44
C ALA A 101 -13.49 -6.00 17.57
N VAL A 102 -14.52 -5.17 17.71
CA VAL A 102 -15.61 -5.31 18.68
C VAL A 102 -16.87 -5.85 18.01
N THR A 103 -17.27 -5.25 16.88
CA THR A 103 -18.50 -5.61 16.15
C THR A 103 -18.35 -6.87 15.29
N GLY A 104 -17.10 -7.27 15.04
CA GLY A 104 -16.71 -8.44 14.26
C GLY A 104 -16.48 -8.15 12.78
N TYR A 105 -15.68 -9.01 12.16
CA TYR A 105 -15.37 -8.95 10.73
C TYR A 105 -16.32 -9.85 9.96
N LYS A 106 -16.79 -9.39 8.81
CA LYS A 106 -17.61 -10.21 7.92
C LYS A 106 -16.70 -11.04 7.02
N ASP A 107 -16.77 -12.36 7.14
CA ASP A 107 -16.04 -13.29 6.28
C ASP A 107 -16.54 -13.17 4.83
N PRO A 108 -15.67 -12.88 3.84
CA PRO A 108 -16.07 -12.76 2.44
C PRO A 108 -16.65 -14.05 1.85
N HIS A 109 -16.30 -15.22 2.40
CA HIS A 109 -16.68 -16.51 1.82
C HIS A 109 -18.08 -16.97 2.23
N ASP A 110 -18.46 -16.80 3.50
CA ASP A 110 -19.74 -17.29 4.03
C ASP A 110 -20.58 -16.20 4.72
N GLY A 111 -20.07 -14.97 4.80
CA GLY A 111 -20.75 -13.84 5.41
C GLY A 111 -20.86 -13.89 6.94
N LYS A 112 -20.24 -14.88 7.61
CA LYS A 112 -20.28 -15.00 9.06
C LYS A 112 -19.45 -13.91 9.74
N ILE A 113 -19.85 -13.58 10.97
CA ILE A 113 -19.08 -12.68 11.83
C ILE A 113 -17.96 -13.48 12.49
N ILE A 114 -16.72 -13.05 12.27
CA ILE A 114 -15.51 -13.65 12.84
C ILE A 114 -14.78 -12.67 13.74
N SER A 115 -13.99 -13.20 14.69
CA SER A 115 -13.22 -12.40 15.63
C SER A 115 -12.02 -11.70 14.97
N LEU A 116 -11.44 -10.72 15.67
CA LEU A 116 -10.23 -10.02 15.23
C LEU A 116 -9.09 -11.01 14.89
N PHE A 117 -8.87 -12.01 15.75
CA PHE A 117 -7.82 -13.00 15.53
C PHE A 117 -8.08 -13.87 14.29
N GLN A 118 -9.32 -14.30 14.08
CA GLN A 118 -9.71 -15.06 12.90
C GLN A 118 -9.59 -14.23 11.62
N ALA A 119 -9.91 -12.93 11.70
CA ALA A 119 -9.69 -12.00 10.60
C ALA A 119 -8.21 -11.84 10.25
N MET A 120 -7.32 -11.83 11.26
CA MET A 120 -5.86 -11.85 11.05
C MET A 120 -5.39 -13.14 10.36
N GLN A 121 -5.93 -14.30 10.74
CA GLN A 121 -5.59 -15.59 10.10
C GLN A 121 -6.05 -15.69 8.65
N LYS A 122 -7.03 -14.88 8.24
CA LYS A 122 -7.58 -14.80 6.88
C LYS A 122 -7.08 -13.58 6.10
N ASP A 123 -6.06 -12.90 6.61
CA ASP A 123 -5.46 -11.69 6.00
C ASP A 123 -6.47 -10.56 5.72
N LEU A 124 -7.59 -10.51 6.45
CA LEU A 124 -8.59 -9.43 6.35
C LEU A 124 -8.15 -8.14 7.05
N ILE A 125 -7.12 -8.24 7.90
CA ILE A 125 -6.46 -7.13 8.58
C ILE A 125 -4.95 -7.39 8.61
N LEU A 126 -4.15 -6.33 8.44
CA LEU A 126 -2.70 -6.41 8.56
C LEU A 126 -2.30 -6.95 9.94
N LYS A 127 -1.40 -7.94 9.96
CA LYS A 127 -0.99 -8.65 11.18
C LYS A 127 -0.50 -7.69 12.28
N GLU A 128 0.39 -6.75 11.95
CA GLU A 128 0.90 -5.73 12.89
C GLU A 128 -0.21 -4.87 13.50
N HIS A 129 -1.19 -4.48 12.67
CA HIS A 129 -2.34 -3.71 13.15
C HIS A 129 -3.18 -4.56 14.10
N GLY A 130 -3.47 -5.82 13.75
CA GLY A 130 -4.26 -6.73 14.57
C GLY A 130 -3.63 -7.06 15.91
N ILE A 131 -2.30 -7.27 15.96
CA ILE A 131 -1.52 -7.51 17.19
C ILE A 131 -1.76 -6.38 18.20
N ARG A 132 -1.62 -5.13 17.75
CA ARG A 132 -1.81 -3.93 18.59
C ARG A 132 -3.23 -3.79 19.14
N LEU A 133 -4.25 -4.18 18.37
CA LEU A 133 -5.64 -4.16 18.84
C LEU A 133 -5.92 -5.29 19.84
N LEU A 134 -5.39 -6.50 19.61
CA LEU A 134 -5.48 -7.62 20.55
C LEU A 134 -4.82 -7.29 21.88
N GLU A 135 -3.65 -6.65 21.83
CA GLU A 135 -2.93 -6.19 23.00
C GLU A 135 -3.77 -5.22 23.85
N ALA A 136 -4.43 -4.24 23.21
CA ALA A 136 -5.33 -3.31 23.88
C ALA A 136 -6.53 -4.04 24.51
N GLN A 137 -7.12 -5.02 23.83
CA GLN A 137 -8.22 -5.83 24.37
C GLN A 137 -7.78 -6.63 25.61
N ILE A 138 -6.65 -7.33 25.54
CA ILE A 138 -6.12 -8.13 26.66
C ILE A 138 -5.83 -7.24 27.87
N ALA A 139 -5.16 -6.10 27.66
CA ALA A 139 -4.85 -5.16 28.73
C ALA A 139 -6.10 -4.56 29.39
N THR A 140 -7.21 -4.47 28.66
CA THR A 140 -8.51 -3.96 29.14
C THR A 140 -9.46 -5.06 29.64
N GLY A 141 -8.97 -6.28 29.90
CA GLY A 141 -9.73 -7.31 30.64
C GLY A 141 -10.03 -8.60 29.86
N GLY A 142 -9.63 -8.69 28.60
CA GLY A 142 -9.74 -9.94 27.83
C GLY A 142 -10.14 -9.71 26.37
N ILE A 143 -10.15 -10.80 25.61
CA ILE A 143 -10.41 -10.79 24.18
C ILE A 143 -11.89 -10.65 23.92
N ILE A 144 -12.28 -9.85 22.92
CA ILE A 144 -13.69 -9.61 22.63
C ILE A 144 -14.26 -10.74 21.77
N ASP A 145 -15.39 -11.28 22.19
CA ASP A 145 -16.26 -12.13 21.39
C ASP A 145 -17.28 -11.24 20.66
N PRO A 146 -17.13 -11.03 19.33
CA PRO A 146 -18.03 -10.14 18.61
C PRO A 146 -19.45 -10.70 18.44
N VAL A 147 -19.63 -12.02 18.52
CA VAL A 147 -20.94 -12.67 18.33
C VAL A 147 -21.79 -12.51 19.59
N ASN A 148 -21.18 -12.67 20.76
CA ASN A 148 -21.88 -12.56 22.04
C ASN A 148 -21.70 -11.18 22.71
N SER A 149 -20.93 -10.29 22.09
CA SER A 149 -20.69 -8.90 22.52
C SER A 149 -20.20 -8.77 23.96
N HIS A 150 -19.32 -9.67 24.39
CA HIS A 150 -18.67 -9.61 25.71
C HIS A 150 -17.20 -10.05 25.60
N ARG A 151 -16.41 -9.78 26.64
CA ARG A 151 -15.03 -10.23 26.72
C ARG A 151 -14.96 -11.65 27.24
N ILE A 152 -13.96 -12.39 26.80
CA ILE A 152 -13.66 -13.75 27.26
C ILE A 152 -12.23 -13.83 27.81
N PRO A 153 -12.02 -14.63 28.86
CA PRO A 153 -10.68 -14.94 29.33
C PRO A 153 -9.84 -15.61 28.24
N VAL A 154 -8.52 -15.40 28.29
CA VAL A 154 -7.55 -15.96 27.32
C VAL A 154 -7.70 -17.49 27.17
N HIS A 155 -7.89 -18.22 28.26
CA HIS A 155 -8.04 -19.67 28.21
C HIS A 155 -9.34 -20.14 27.53
N VAL A 156 -10.40 -19.32 27.55
CA VAL A 156 -11.65 -19.58 26.81
C VAL A 156 -11.47 -19.20 25.34
N ALA A 157 -10.74 -18.11 25.06
CA ALA A 157 -10.41 -17.68 23.71
C ALA A 157 -9.63 -18.76 22.94
N TYR A 158 -8.71 -19.48 23.60
CA TYR A 158 -8.04 -20.64 23.00
C TYR A 158 -9.02 -21.72 22.55
N LYS A 159 -10.02 -22.05 23.37
CA LYS A 159 -11.01 -23.09 23.05
C LYS A 159 -11.94 -22.67 21.90
N ARG A 160 -12.20 -21.38 21.76
CA ARG A 160 -13.05 -20.81 20.70
C ARG A 160 -12.29 -20.46 19.41
N GLY A 161 -10.96 -20.63 19.39
CA GLY A 161 -10.11 -20.23 18.26
C GLY A 161 -10.09 -18.72 18.05
N TYR A 162 -10.31 -17.92 19.10
CA TYR A 162 -10.22 -16.45 19.06
C TYR A 162 -8.82 -15.96 19.47
N PHE A 163 -7.95 -16.91 19.81
CA PHE A 163 -6.56 -16.67 20.17
C PHE A 163 -5.82 -18.01 20.15
N ASP A 164 -4.51 -17.99 20.04
CA ASP A 164 -3.68 -19.18 20.12
C ASP A 164 -2.40 -18.97 20.93
N LYS A 165 -1.70 -20.08 21.20
CA LYS A 165 -0.48 -20.06 22.01
C LYS A 165 0.66 -19.30 21.33
N GLU A 166 0.72 -19.33 19.99
CA GLU A 166 1.75 -18.63 19.21
C GLU A 166 1.59 -17.11 19.37
N MET A 167 0.39 -16.59 19.17
CA MET A 167 0.09 -15.17 19.37
C MET A 167 0.30 -14.74 20.82
N ASN A 168 -0.02 -15.61 21.78
CA ASN A 168 0.28 -15.33 23.18
C ASN A 168 1.79 -15.24 23.44
N GLN A 169 2.61 -16.06 22.79
CA GLN A 169 4.07 -15.96 22.90
C GLN A 169 4.57 -14.65 22.29
N ILE A 170 4.06 -14.27 21.11
CA ILE A 170 4.38 -13.00 20.46
C ILE A 170 4.08 -11.83 21.41
N LEU A 171 2.87 -11.75 21.96
CA LEU A 171 2.47 -10.65 22.85
C LEU A 171 3.20 -10.63 24.21
N ASN A 172 3.79 -11.75 24.63
CA ASN A 172 4.60 -11.83 25.84
C ASN A 172 6.10 -11.59 25.58
N ASP A 173 6.54 -11.58 24.32
CA ASP A 173 7.92 -11.30 23.96
C ASP A 173 8.23 -9.80 24.09
N PRO A 174 9.21 -9.41 24.92
CA PRO A 174 9.62 -8.01 25.09
C PRO A 174 10.39 -7.42 23.89
N SER A 175 10.51 -8.14 22.77
CA SER A 175 11.06 -7.66 21.50
C SER A 175 10.27 -6.47 20.90
N ASP A 176 10.83 -5.81 19.88
CA ASP A 176 10.34 -4.51 19.36
C ASP A 176 8.97 -4.63 18.63
N ASP A 177 8.59 -5.84 18.20
CA ASP A 177 7.40 -6.10 17.37
C ASP A 177 6.06 -5.95 18.12
N THR A 178 6.07 -5.84 19.45
CA THR A 178 4.87 -5.67 20.29
C THR A 178 4.70 -4.26 20.86
N LYS A 179 5.69 -3.37 20.69
CA LYS A 179 5.68 -2.03 21.30
C LYS A 179 5.01 -1.00 20.39
N GLY A 180 3.73 -1.24 20.09
CA GLY A 180 2.96 -0.45 19.14
C GLY A 180 2.52 0.94 19.64
N PHE A 181 2.80 1.29 20.90
CA PHE A 181 2.34 2.54 21.52
C PHE A 181 3.51 3.43 21.93
N PHE A 182 3.41 4.73 21.66
CA PHE A 182 4.49 5.68 21.94
C PHE A 182 4.14 6.56 23.15
N ASP A 183 5.01 6.63 24.16
CA ASP A 183 4.82 7.57 25.28
C ASP A 183 5.30 8.98 24.89
N PRO A 184 4.40 9.98 24.81
CA PRO A 184 4.77 11.36 24.48
C PRO A 184 5.67 12.05 25.53
N ASN A 185 5.83 11.49 26.73
CA ASN A 185 6.69 12.07 27.78
C ASN A 185 8.12 11.53 27.77
N THR A 186 8.30 10.23 27.56
CA THR A 186 9.62 9.58 27.59
C THR A 186 10.17 9.25 26.21
N PHE A 187 9.34 9.36 25.16
CA PHE A 187 9.70 9.03 23.77
C PHE A 187 10.05 7.55 23.57
N GLU A 188 9.52 6.68 24.43
CA GLU A 188 9.71 5.24 24.36
C GLU A 188 8.55 4.57 23.62
N ASN A 189 8.85 3.53 22.86
CA ASN A 189 7.86 2.56 22.40
C ASN A 189 7.55 1.60 23.55
N LEU A 190 6.27 1.40 23.82
CA LEU A 190 5.73 0.65 24.95
C LEU A 190 4.61 -0.27 24.48
N THR A 191 4.32 -1.26 25.31
CA THR A 191 3.06 -2.01 25.25
C THR A 191 1.91 -1.14 25.75
N TYR A 192 0.67 -1.44 25.35
CA TYR A 192 -0.52 -0.73 25.84
C TYR A 192 -0.65 -0.85 27.35
N LEU A 193 -0.32 -2.02 27.91
CA LEU A 193 -0.34 -2.26 29.36
C LEU A 193 0.68 -1.38 30.09
N GLN A 194 1.89 -1.23 29.54
CA GLN A 194 2.91 -0.34 30.09
C GLN A 194 2.48 1.13 30.01
N LEU A 195 1.82 1.55 28.92
CA LEU A 195 1.31 2.90 28.78
C LEU A 195 0.14 3.18 29.74
N LEU A 196 -0.79 2.21 29.90
CA LEU A 196 -1.87 2.28 30.89
C LEU A 196 -1.33 2.43 32.32
N ALA A 197 -0.23 1.75 32.66
CA ALA A 197 0.40 1.89 33.97
C ALA A 197 0.98 3.29 34.24
N ARG A 198 1.17 4.12 33.20
CA ARG A 198 1.59 5.52 33.30
C ARG A 198 0.41 6.51 33.37
N CYS A 199 -0.81 6.02 33.19
CA CYS A 199 -2.02 6.83 33.25
C CYS A 199 -2.46 7.06 34.70
N VAL A 200 -3.21 8.13 34.92
CA VAL A 200 -3.82 8.46 36.20
C VAL A 200 -5.33 8.30 36.09
N ILE A 201 -5.96 7.80 37.15
CA ILE A 201 -7.43 7.68 37.21
C ILE A 201 -7.98 9.03 37.66
N ASP A 202 -8.85 9.63 36.86
CA ASP A 202 -9.60 10.82 37.26
C ASP A 202 -10.60 10.44 38.37
N PRO A 203 -10.47 10.99 39.59
CA PRO A 203 -11.35 10.64 40.71
C PRO A 203 -12.82 10.97 40.46
N SER A 204 -13.11 11.92 39.57
CA SER A 204 -14.48 12.37 39.31
C SER A 204 -15.24 11.47 38.33
N THR A 205 -14.54 10.94 37.33
CA THR A 205 -15.15 10.12 36.26
C THR A 205 -14.79 8.64 36.34
N GLY A 206 -13.72 8.29 37.07
CA GLY A 206 -13.13 6.95 37.08
C GLY A 206 -12.30 6.63 35.84
N LEU A 207 -12.18 7.56 34.89
CA LEU A 207 -11.52 7.33 33.61
C LEU A 207 -9.99 7.38 33.71
N SER A 208 -9.31 6.53 32.94
CA SER A 208 -7.86 6.52 32.83
C SER A 208 -7.38 7.61 31.86
N LEU A 209 -6.57 8.56 32.33
CA LEU A 209 -6.05 9.68 31.55
C LEU A 209 -4.53 9.62 31.46
N LEU A 210 -3.97 9.83 30.26
CA LEU A 210 -2.53 9.90 30.06
C LEU A 210 -2.03 11.32 30.40
N PRO A 211 -1.21 11.50 31.45
CA PRO A 211 -0.69 12.81 31.80
C PRO A 211 0.40 13.27 30.82
N LEU A 212 0.35 14.53 30.39
CA LEU A 212 1.45 15.19 29.70
C LEU A 212 2.21 16.09 30.68
N LYS A 213 3.54 15.98 30.70
CA LYS A 213 4.40 16.81 31.55
C LYS A 213 4.56 18.25 31.06
N SER A 214 4.18 18.55 29.81
CA SER A 214 4.38 19.86 29.20
C SER A 214 3.31 20.18 28.17
N LYS A 215 2.95 21.47 28.07
CA LYS A 215 2.09 22.01 27.01
C LYS A 215 2.85 22.43 25.74
N ARG A 216 4.16 22.20 25.67
CA ARG A 216 4.94 22.55 24.47
C ARG A 216 4.42 21.72 23.29
N LYS A 217 4.25 22.40 22.15
CA LYS A 217 3.90 21.72 20.89
C LYS A 217 5.00 20.71 20.53
N MET A 218 4.56 19.54 20.10
CA MET A 218 5.45 18.47 19.68
C MET A 218 5.88 18.73 18.23
N ASN A 219 7.16 19.05 18.04
CA ASN A 219 7.79 19.22 16.74
C ASN A 219 8.94 18.20 16.61
N ILE A 220 9.30 17.84 15.37
CA ILE A 220 10.35 16.84 15.07
C ILE A 220 11.70 17.20 15.73
N GLU A 221 12.02 18.49 15.84
CA GLU A 221 13.25 18.98 16.48
C GLU A 221 13.26 18.78 18.00
N ASN A 222 12.15 19.04 18.70
CA ASN A 222 12.03 18.85 20.15
C ASN A 222 12.11 17.36 20.57
N ILE A 223 11.73 16.44 19.67
CA ILE A 223 11.85 14.99 19.88
C ILE A 223 13.33 14.57 19.86
N ARG A 224 14.14 15.15 18.96
CA ARG A 224 15.58 14.87 18.86
C ARG A 224 16.32 15.31 20.13
N GLU A 225 16.00 16.49 20.65
CA GLU A 225 16.60 17.00 21.89
C GLU A 225 16.22 16.19 23.13
N ARG A 226 14.97 15.73 23.25
CA ARG A 226 14.50 14.99 24.45
C ARG A 226 14.83 13.51 24.45
N SER A 227 14.92 12.88 23.27
CA SER A 227 15.37 11.48 23.16
C SER A 227 16.83 11.31 23.60
N GLN A 228 17.65 12.37 23.48
CA GLN A 228 19.02 12.42 23.97
C GLN A 228 19.13 12.60 25.51
N ALA A 229 18.07 13.07 26.19
CA ALA A 229 18.11 13.45 27.61
C ALA A 229 17.56 12.38 28.59
N ALA A 230 17.01 11.27 28.11
CA ALA A 230 16.23 10.33 28.92
C ALA A 230 17.04 9.16 29.54
N THR A 231 18.34 9.01 29.27
CA THR A 231 19.06 7.74 29.46
C THR A 231 20.07 7.65 30.63
N GLY A 232 20.14 8.59 31.59
CA GLY A 232 21.16 8.49 32.66
C GLY A 232 20.87 9.23 33.97
N PHE A 233 20.11 8.61 34.90
CA PHE A 233 19.98 9.13 36.28
C PHE A 233 20.26 8.03 37.31
N ILE A 234 20.90 8.43 38.42
CA ILE A 234 21.16 7.59 39.60
C ILE A 234 20.21 8.06 40.70
N VAL A 235 19.46 7.14 41.32
CA VAL A 235 18.50 7.48 42.38
C VAL A 235 19.21 7.46 43.74
N ASP A 236 19.11 8.56 44.51
CA ASP A 236 19.59 8.62 45.89
C ASP A 236 18.74 7.69 46.77
N PRO A 237 19.31 6.62 47.36
CA PRO A 237 18.55 5.66 48.14
C PRO A 237 18.02 6.21 49.48
N TYR A 238 18.49 7.36 49.95
CA TYR A 238 18.08 7.97 51.22
C TYR A 238 17.04 9.08 51.05
N LYS A 239 17.01 9.73 49.87
CA LYS A 239 16.08 10.83 49.57
C LYS A 239 15.06 10.51 48.49
N ASN A 240 15.26 9.41 47.75
CA ASN A 240 14.46 9.00 46.61
C ASN A 240 14.37 10.09 45.51
N GLU A 241 15.43 10.90 45.39
CA GLU A 241 15.58 11.94 44.38
C GLU A 241 16.45 11.44 43.22
N ARG A 242 16.16 11.88 42.00
CA ARG A 242 16.95 11.56 40.81
C ARG A 242 18.14 12.51 40.74
N LEU A 243 19.35 11.95 40.77
CA LEU A 243 20.60 12.69 40.64
C LEU A 243 21.26 12.40 39.30
N THR A 244 21.91 13.40 38.74
CA THR A 244 22.88 13.22 37.65
C THR A 244 24.13 12.49 38.16
N VAL A 245 24.94 11.92 37.25
CA VAL A 245 26.17 11.18 37.62
C VAL A 245 27.14 12.07 38.43
N ASP A 246 27.22 13.36 38.10
CA ASP A 246 28.03 14.36 38.82
C ASP A 246 27.51 14.66 40.23
N GLU A 247 26.20 14.76 40.39
CA GLU A 247 25.56 14.99 41.69
C GLU A 247 25.68 13.77 42.59
N ALA A 248 25.56 12.57 42.02
CA ALA A 248 25.76 11.31 42.74
C ALA A 248 27.22 11.13 43.22
N LEU A 249 28.21 11.59 42.44
CA LEU A 249 29.61 11.61 42.86
C LEU A 249 29.85 12.60 44.01
N LYS A 250 29.30 13.83 43.90
CA LYS A 250 29.38 14.85 44.96
C LYS A 250 28.71 14.38 46.27
N ALA A 251 27.60 13.66 46.15
CA ALA A 251 26.89 13.04 47.27
C ALA A 251 27.58 11.77 47.82
N LYS A 252 28.71 11.35 47.24
CA LYS A 252 29.46 10.12 47.57
C LYS A 252 28.63 8.83 47.47
N LEU A 253 27.61 8.83 46.62
CA LEU A 253 26.74 7.67 46.38
C LEU A 253 27.37 6.66 45.42
N ILE A 254 28.38 7.09 44.64
CA ILE A 254 29.16 6.23 43.74
C ILE A 254 30.67 6.39 44.01
N ALA A 255 31.42 5.31 43.83
CA ALA A 255 32.88 5.34 43.94
C ALA A 255 33.51 6.03 42.70
N PRO A 256 34.64 6.74 42.84
CA PRO A 256 35.32 7.40 41.70
C PRO A 256 35.69 6.45 40.55
N GLN A 257 35.92 5.17 40.86
CA GLN A 257 36.20 4.12 39.89
C GLN A 257 34.95 3.71 39.08
N MET A 258 33.76 3.86 39.67
CA MET A 258 32.48 3.65 39.00
C MET A 258 32.11 4.85 38.11
N TYR A 259 32.50 6.06 38.50
CA TYR A 259 32.35 7.28 37.69
C TYR A 259 33.08 7.17 36.34
N GLU A 260 34.34 6.72 36.33
CA GLU A 260 35.09 6.48 35.08
C GLU A 260 34.48 5.36 34.21
N LYS A 261 33.88 4.34 34.84
CA LYS A 261 33.18 3.26 34.13
C LYS A 261 31.85 3.71 33.51
N LEU A 262 31.12 4.60 34.19
CA LEU A 262 29.88 5.20 33.69
C LEU A 262 30.19 6.20 32.55
N LEU A 263 31.21 7.04 32.69
CA LEU A 263 31.67 7.95 31.63
C LEU A 263 32.19 7.22 30.38
N SER A 264 32.88 6.09 30.54
CA SER A 264 33.43 5.30 29.41
C SER A 264 32.38 4.47 28.68
N ALA A 265 31.28 4.11 29.35
CA ALA A 265 30.09 3.54 28.71
C ALA A 265 29.28 4.58 27.92
N GLU A 266 29.39 5.87 28.27
CA GLU A 266 28.66 6.99 27.67
C GLU A 266 29.44 7.79 26.60
N ARG A 267 30.71 7.45 26.34
CA ARG A 267 31.53 8.24 25.39
C ARG A 267 31.11 7.98 23.94
N LEU A 268 30.27 8.87 23.41
CA LEU A 268 29.99 9.04 21.99
C LEU A 268 31.32 9.27 21.24
N TYR A 269 31.49 8.63 20.09
CA TYR A 269 32.64 8.92 19.23
C TYR A 269 32.58 10.38 18.74
N SER A 270 33.67 11.13 18.87
CA SER A 270 33.77 12.45 18.26
C SER A 270 33.80 12.33 16.74
N GLU A 271 33.40 13.39 16.02
CA GLU A 271 33.36 13.41 14.55
C GLU A 271 34.74 13.07 13.93
N THR A 272 35.83 13.49 14.58
CA THR A 272 37.21 13.17 14.19
C THR A 272 37.54 11.69 14.39
N GLU A 273 37.08 11.06 15.46
CA GLU A 273 37.27 9.63 15.71
C GLU A 273 36.45 8.77 14.74
N ILE A 274 35.20 9.15 14.45
CA ILE A 274 34.36 8.46 13.46
C ILE A 274 35.02 8.51 12.08
N LYS A 275 35.50 9.70 11.68
CA LYS A 275 36.20 9.88 10.42
C LYS A 275 37.43 8.97 10.31
N GLN A 276 38.30 8.98 11.32
CA GLN A 276 39.50 8.12 11.33
C GLN A 276 39.16 6.63 11.28
N MET A 277 38.10 6.20 11.96
CA MET A 277 37.64 4.81 11.92
C MET A 277 37.10 4.42 10.54
N PHE A 278 36.30 5.28 9.91
CA PHE A 278 35.71 5.01 8.60
C PHE A 278 36.75 5.08 7.47
N GLU A 279 37.79 5.90 7.62
CA GLU A 279 38.92 5.94 6.68
C GLU A 279 39.77 4.67 6.73
N LYS A 280 39.93 4.07 7.93
CA LYS A 280 40.70 2.83 8.14
C LYS A 280 39.93 1.56 7.82
N THR A 281 38.62 1.64 7.60
CA THR A 281 37.76 0.46 7.37
C THR A 281 37.57 0.25 5.86
N PRO A 282 38.17 -0.80 5.26
CA PRO A 282 37.97 -1.11 3.85
C PRO A 282 36.60 -1.78 3.64
N VAL A 283 35.97 -1.47 2.51
CA VAL A 283 34.72 -2.09 2.05
C VAL A 283 34.88 -2.50 0.60
N THR A 284 34.60 -3.77 0.32
CA THR A 284 34.51 -4.29 -1.04
C THR A 284 33.12 -3.99 -1.60
N ILE A 285 33.06 -3.22 -2.68
CA ILE A 285 31.83 -2.88 -3.40
C ILE A 285 31.95 -3.34 -4.86
N THR A 286 30.83 -3.74 -5.45
CA THR A 286 30.75 -4.06 -6.87
C THR A 286 30.16 -2.85 -7.59
N VAL A 287 30.96 -2.19 -8.41
CA VAL A 287 30.54 -1.05 -9.24
C VAL A 287 30.77 -1.45 -10.69
N GLU A 288 29.74 -1.38 -11.53
CA GLU A 288 29.83 -1.70 -12.98
C GLU A 288 30.43 -3.10 -13.27
N LYS A 289 30.14 -4.10 -12.42
CA LYS A 289 30.68 -5.48 -12.48
C LYS A 289 32.18 -5.61 -12.18
N THR A 290 32.81 -4.58 -11.63
CA THR A 290 34.18 -4.65 -11.09
C THR A 290 34.14 -4.60 -9.57
N GLU A 291 34.85 -5.53 -8.91
CA GLU A 291 35.02 -5.49 -7.46
C GLU A 291 36.12 -4.49 -7.12
N THR A 292 35.77 -3.48 -6.34
CA THR A 292 36.70 -2.44 -5.90
C THR A 292 36.67 -2.35 -4.39
N SER A 293 37.86 -2.26 -3.78
CA SER A 293 38.01 -2.07 -2.33
C SER A 293 38.30 -0.60 -2.05
N VAL A 294 37.37 0.07 -1.37
CA VAL A 294 37.42 1.50 -1.04
C VAL A 294 37.12 1.71 0.44
N SER A 295 37.55 2.82 1.03
CA SER A 295 37.27 3.05 2.46
C SER A 295 35.81 3.39 2.69
N LEU A 296 35.28 3.02 3.86
CA LEU A 296 33.92 3.34 4.25
C LEU A 296 33.67 4.86 4.15
N TRP A 297 34.65 5.69 4.54
CA TRP A 297 34.54 7.15 4.41
C TRP A 297 34.35 7.63 2.97
N GLN A 298 35.12 7.07 2.02
CA GLN A 298 35.00 7.39 0.59
C GLN A 298 33.63 6.98 0.03
N VAL A 299 33.13 5.81 0.45
CA VAL A 299 31.81 5.33 0.02
C VAL A 299 30.70 6.23 0.56
N PHE A 300 30.78 6.64 1.82
CA PHE A 300 29.82 7.59 2.38
C PHE A 300 29.81 8.89 1.61
N HIS A 301 30.98 9.42 1.24
CA HIS A 301 31.09 10.69 0.51
C HIS A 301 30.86 10.57 -1.00
N SER A 302 30.68 9.36 -1.51
CA SER A 302 30.29 9.11 -2.90
C SER A 302 28.82 9.46 -3.17
N GLY A 303 28.42 9.48 -4.44
CA GLY A 303 27.03 9.76 -4.83
C GLY A 303 25.99 8.70 -4.44
N TYR A 304 26.34 7.67 -3.67
CA TYR A 304 25.39 6.61 -3.24
C TYR A 304 24.54 6.99 -2.02
N PHE A 305 25.01 7.92 -1.19
CA PHE A 305 24.31 8.35 0.03
C PHE A 305 24.08 9.86 -0.01
N THR A 306 22.85 10.27 0.30
CA THR A 306 22.50 11.68 0.51
C THR A 306 23.14 12.20 1.80
N GLU A 307 23.31 13.52 1.93
CA GLU A 307 23.86 14.11 3.16
C GLU A 307 23.06 13.71 4.40
N ASP A 308 21.73 13.69 4.32
CA ASP A 308 20.86 13.26 5.42
C ASP A 308 21.10 11.80 5.83
N GLN A 309 21.26 10.89 4.87
CA GLN A 309 21.54 9.48 5.15
C GLN A 309 22.93 9.29 5.77
N ARG A 310 23.93 10.04 5.31
CA ARG A 310 25.28 10.01 5.89
C ARG A 310 25.23 10.46 7.35
N LEU A 311 24.57 11.58 7.61
CA LEU A 311 24.43 12.15 8.95
C LEU A 311 23.66 11.20 9.88
N ASP A 312 22.56 10.60 9.42
CA ASP A 312 21.79 9.62 10.20
C ASP A 312 22.61 8.38 10.58
N ILE A 313 23.37 7.80 9.64
CA ILE A 313 24.18 6.61 9.92
C ILE A 313 25.39 6.98 10.80
N MET A 314 26.03 8.12 10.57
CA MET A 314 27.11 8.61 11.44
C MET A 314 26.61 8.86 12.86
N GLU A 315 25.41 9.39 13.03
CA GLU A 315 24.80 9.63 14.34
C GLU A 315 24.40 8.32 15.03
N LYS A 316 23.88 7.35 14.28
CA LYS A 316 23.62 5.99 14.80
C LYS A 316 24.90 5.28 15.23
N TYR A 317 26.01 5.48 14.50
CA TYR A 317 27.31 4.92 14.88
C TYR A 317 27.89 5.65 16.10
N ARG A 318 27.76 6.99 16.13
CA ARG A 318 28.16 7.86 17.24
C ARG A 318 27.52 7.43 18.55
N THR A 319 26.23 7.13 18.50
CA THR A 319 25.39 6.65 19.61
C THR A 319 25.53 5.15 19.89
N ARG A 320 26.40 4.43 19.16
CA ARG A 320 26.61 2.97 19.24
C ARG A 320 25.34 2.13 19.01
N ASN A 321 24.31 2.70 18.41
CA ASN A 321 23.08 2.02 18.03
C ASN A 321 23.29 1.06 16.85
N ILE A 322 24.35 1.23 16.08
CA ILE A 322 24.71 0.37 14.94
C ILE A 322 26.20 0.05 14.96
N SER A 323 26.55 -1.21 14.71
CA SER A 323 27.95 -1.65 14.62
C SER A 323 28.56 -1.34 13.26
N ILE A 324 29.89 -1.23 13.19
CA ILE A 324 30.61 -1.00 11.93
C ILE A 324 30.30 -2.08 10.88
N GLU A 325 30.15 -3.34 11.30
CA GLU A 325 29.80 -4.46 10.43
C GLU A 325 28.37 -4.31 9.85
N THR A 326 27.44 -3.80 10.64
CA THR A 326 26.07 -3.55 10.19
C THR A 326 26.03 -2.39 9.20
N ILE A 327 26.87 -1.36 9.41
CA ILE A 327 27.05 -0.27 8.44
C ILE A 327 27.62 -0.81 7.13
N ILE A 328 28.64 -1.68 7.17
CA ILE A 328 29.20 -2.30 5.96
C ILE A 328 28.11 -3.07 5.19
N LYS A 329 27.30 -3.90 5.88
CA LYS A 329 26.19 -4.63 5.26
C LYS A 329 25.15 -3.68 4.66
N LEU A 330 24.77 -2.62 5.38
CA LEU A 330 23.84 -1.61 4.90
C LEU A 330 24.37 -0.93 3.64
N VAL A 331 25.64 -0.53 3.66
CA VAL A 331 26.31 0.13 2.54
C VAL A 331 26.36 -0.76 1.31
N VAL A 332 26.85 -1.99 1.44
CA VAL A 332 26.92 -2.95 0.33
C VAL A 332 25.52 -3.26 -0.21
N SER A 333 24.53 -3.46 0.67
CA SER A 333 23.15 -3.73 0.25
C SER A 333 22.51 -2.54 -0.48
N THR A 334 22.81 -1.31 -0.06
CA THR A 334 22.27 -0.09 -0.65
C THR A 334 22.90 0.17 -2.01
N ILE A 335 24.21 0.00 -2.13
CA ILE A 335 24.92 0.09 -3.41
C ILE A 335 24.41 -0.99 -4.35
N ASN A 336 24.29 -2.25 -3.92
CA ASN A 336 23.75 -3.30 -4.78
C ASN A 336 22.30 -3.03 -5.22
N LYS A 337 21.46 -2.48 -4.33
CA LYS A 337 20.09 -2.06 -4.69
C LYS A 337 20.09 -0.89 -5.68
N LEU A 338 20.95 0.11 -5.48
CA LEU A 338 21.06 1.30 -6.33
C LEU A 338 21.69 1.00 -7.68
N GLU A 339 22.70 0.13 -7.74
CA GLU A 339 23.30 -0.34 -8.99
C GLU A 339 22.32 -1.25 -9.74
N LYS A 340 21.53 -2.06 -9.02
CA LYS A 340 20.42 -2.84 -9.61
C LYS A 340 19.27 -1.96 -10.11
N SER A 341 18.98 -0.83 -9.44
CA SER A 341 17.93 0.10 -9.89
C SER A 341 18.41 1.05 -11.00
N LYS A 342 19.65 1.52 -10.96
CA LYS A 342 20.29 2.28 -12.05
C LYS A 342 20.46 1.46 -13.33
N SER A 343 20.61 0.14 -13.20
CA SER A 343 20.59 -0.78 -14.34
C SER A 343 19.20 -1.25 -14.75
N SER A 344 18.12 -0.82 -14.08
CA SER A 344 16.77 -1.21 -14.46
C SER A 344 16.44 -0.66 -15.85
N LYS A 345 16.38 -1.58 -16.80
CA LYS A 345 16.06 -1.29 -18.18
C LYS A 345 14.54 -1.11 -18.26
N SER A 346 14.04 -0.04 -18.86
CA SER A 346 12.60 0.19 -19.01
C SER A 346 12.24 0.54 -20.45
N ILE A 347 11.11 0.02 -20.94
CA ILE A 347 10.62 0.23 -22.31
C ILE A 347 9.21 0.83 -22.26
N MET A 348 8.89 1.76 -23.15
CA MET A 348 7.54 2.32 -23.25
C MET A 348 6.54 1.29 -23.79
N GLY A 349 5.51 0.98 -22.99
CA GLY A 349 4.35 0.17 -23.40
C GLY A 349 3.25 1.02 -24.06
N LEU A 350 1.99 0.60 -23.91
CA LEU A 350 0.84 1.28 -24.54
C LEU A 350 0.53 2.67 -23.95
N ARG A 351 0.74 2.86 -22.66
CA ARG A 351 0.44 4.09 -21.89
C ARG A 351 1.48 4.39 -20.81
N LYS A 352 2.23 3.38 -20.35
CA LYS A 352 3.21 3.49 -19.27
C LYS A 352 4.52 2.81 -19.64
N THR A 353 5.59 3.18 -18.95
CA THR A 353 6.87 2.46 -19.03
C THR A 353 6.78 1.12 -18.29
N VAL A 354 7.36 0.09 -18.89
CA VAL A 354 7.37 -1.29 -18.39
C VAL A 354 8.82 -1.67 -18.08
N PRO A 355 9.12 -2.09 -16.84
CA PRO A 355 10.43 -2.63 -16.49
C PRO A 355 10.72 -3.91 -17.27
N VAL A 356 11.93 -4.04 -17.80
CA VAL A 356 12.33 -5.19 -18.62
C VAL A 356 12.39 -6.47 -17.79
N GLU A 357 12.62 -6.38 -16.48
CA GLU A 357 12.51 -7.50 -15.54
C GLU A 357 11.11 -8.11 -15.56
N LYS A 358 10.07 -7.28 -15.76
CA LYS A 358 8.70 -7.78 -15.90
C LYS A 358 8.52 -8.61 -17.16
N LEU A 359 9.22 -8.28 -18.24
CA LEU A 359 9.20 -9.07 -19.47
C LEU A 359 9.87 -10.44 -19.26
N MET A 360 10.89 -10.52 -18.41
CA MET A 360 11.48 -11.81 -18.00
C MET A 360 10.50 -12.63 -17.17
N ASP A 361 9.86 -12.04 -16.17
CA ASP A 361 8.86 -12.74 -15.33
C ASP A 361 7.74 -13.37 -16.18
N LEU A 362 7.34 -12.65 -17.23
CA LEU A 362 6.30 -13.07 -18.16
C LEU A 362 6.82 -14.04 -19.25
N HIS A 363 8.10 -14.42 -19.19
CA HIS A 363 8.78 -15.29 -20.15
C HIS A 363 8.69 -14.77 -21.60
N ILE A 364 8.57 -13.44 -21.76
CA ILE A 364 8.55 -12.78 -23.07
C ILE A 364 9.98 -12.67 -23.63
N ILE A 365 10.96 -12.48 -22.74
CA ILE A 365 12.39 -12.48 -23.04
C ILE A 365 13.11 -13.47 -22.12
N ASP A 366 14.20 -14.05 -22.60
CA ASP A 366 15.07 -14.90 -21.80
C ASP A 366 16.17 -14.10 -21.07
N THR A 367 16.86 -14.77 -20.15
CA THR A 367 17.95 -14.18 -19.36
C THR A 367 19.11 -13.73 -20.25
N ASP A 368 19.39 -14.46 -21.33
CA ASP A 368 20.42 -14.12 -22.30
C ASP A 368 20.13 -12.80 -23.04
N THR A 369 18.89 -12.60 -23.48
CA THR A 369 18.44 -11.38 -24.16
C THR A 369 18.40 -10.19 -23.18
N TYR A 370 18.03 -10.44 -21.93
CA TYR A 370 18.09 -9.43 -20.88
C TYR A 370 19.50 -8.88 -20.67
N GLU A 371 20.51 -9.77 -20.63
CA GLU A 371 21.90 -9.37 -20.38
C GLU A 371 22.56 -8.71 -21.60
N LYS A 372 22.28 -9.19 -22.81
CA LYS A 372 23.01 -8.79 -24.03
C LYS A 372 22.50 -7.48 -24.69
N VAL A 373 21.28 -7.03 -24.41
CA VAL A 373 20.62 -5.99 -25.22
C VAL A 373 20.50 -4.64 -24.49
N LYS A 374 20.92 -3.53 -25.15
CA LYS A 374 20.66 -2.14 -24.71
C LYS A 374 19.19 -1.77 -24.91
N ASN A 375 18.63 -0.88 -24.09
CA ASN A 375 17.19 -0.54 -24.08
C ASN A 375 16.60 -0.24 -25.48
N ASP A 376 17.33 0.53 -26.29
CA ASP A 376 16.86 0.95 -27.62
C ASP A 376 16.82 -0.21 -28.63
N ALA A 377 17.75 -1.16 -28.52
CA ALA A 377 17.77 -2.35 -29.36
C ALA A 377 16.69 -3.35 -28.94
N LEU A 378 16.35 -3.40 -27.64
CA LEU A 378 15.31 -4.30 -27.13
C LEU A 378 13.91 -3.83 -27.57
N ALA A 379 13.69 -2.52 -27.66
CA ALA A 379 12.45 -1.95 -28.21
C ALA A 379 12.26 -2.23 -29.71
N GLN A 380 13.34 -2.52 -30.44
CA GLN A 380 13.30 -2.89 -31.86
C GLN A 380 13.15 -4.40 -32.10
N ASN A 381 13.28 -5.23 -31.07
CA ASN A 381 13.06 -6.66 -31.19
C ASN A 381 11.57 -6.94 -31.49
N ASP A 382 11.28 -7.66 -32.58
CA ASP A 382 9.91 -7.91 -33.05
C ASP A 382 9.04 -8.66 -32.02
N GLN A 383 9.63 -9.59 -31.26
CA GLN A 383 8.93 -10.34 -30.22
C GLN A 383 8.52 -9.44 -29.06
N VAL A 384 9.42 -8.55 -28.62
CA VAL A 384 9.14 -7.57 -27.56
C VAL A 384 8.14 -6.53 -28.05
N ARG A 385 8.34 -5.99 -29.27
CA ARG A 385 7.47 -4.99 -29.88
C ARG A 385 6.02 -5.48 -30.00
N ARG A 386 5.83 -6.75 -30.36
CA ARG A 386 4.49 -7.38 -30.41
C ARG A 386 3.76 -7.29 -29.06
N HIS A 387 4.47 -7.48 -27.95
CA HIS A 387 3.85 -7.41 -26.61
C HIS A 387 3.74 -5.98 -26.07
N MET A 388 4.60 -5.06 -26.51
CA MET A 388 4.59 -3.67 -26.06
C MET A 388 3.60 -2.77 -26.82
N LYS A 389 3.52 -2.93 -28.14
CA LYS A 389 2.70 -2.09 -29.04
C LYS A 389 1.70 -2.87 -29.89
N GLY A 390 1.83 -4.20 -29.97
CA GLY A 390 1.03 -5.03 -30.87
C GLY A 390 1.64 -5.15 -32.27
N THR A 391 0.99 -5.95 -33.12
CA THR A 391 1.33 -6.11 -34.55
C THR A 391 0.75 -5.03 -35.46
N GLY A 392 -0.02 -4.09 -34.90
CA GLY A 392 -0.72 -3.04 -35.62
C GLY A 392 -2.17 -3.41 -35.94
N SER A 393 -3.09 -2.47 -35.73
CA SER A 393 -4.48 -2.55 -36.15
C SER A 393 -4.64 -2.01 -37.58
N ILE A 394 -5.83 -2.19 -38.16
CA ILE A 394 -6.21 -1.59 -39.43
C ILE A 394 -6.21 -0.07 -39.24
N ALA A 395 -5.32 0.62 -39.93
CA ALA A 395 -5.05 2.04 -39.76
C ALA A 395 -5.99 2.92 -40.60
N GLY A 396 -6.40 2.43 -41.76
CA GLY A 396 -7.12 3.21 -42.75
C GLY A 396 -7.58 2.34 -43.92
N VAL A 397 -8.01 3.01 -44.99
CA VAL A 397 -8.49 2.37 -46.22
C VAL A 397 -7.57 2.76 -47.38
N ASN A 398 -7.26 1.81 -48.25
CA ASN A 398 -6.54 2.04 -49.50
C ASN A 398 -7.53 1.99 -50.67
N VAL A 399 -7.85 3.15 -51.25
CA VAL A 399 -8.89 3.23 -52.30
C VAL A 399 -8.33 2.78 -53.65
N TYR A 400 -8.90 1.72 -54.21
CA TYR A 400 -8.56 1.23 -55.55
C TYR A 400 -9.46 1.83 -56.64
N PRO A 401 -8.91 2.19 -57.82
CA PRO A 401 -7.52 2.02 -58.28
C PRO A 401 -6.60 3.23 -58.01
N SER A 402 -7.08 4.28 -57.33
CA SER A 402 -6.31 5.52 -57.12
C SER A 402 -5.12 5.35 -56.17
N HIS A 403 -5.08 4.26 -55.40
CA HIS A 403 -4.15 4.02 -54.30
C HIS A 403 -4.11 5.17 -53.28
N GLN A 404 -5.22 5.89 -53.16
CA GLN A 404 -5.34 6.98 -52.21
C GLN A 404 -5.57 6.39 -50.81
N ILE A 405 -4.64 6.69 -49.90
CA ILE A 405 -4.74 6.30 -48.50
C ILE A 405 -5.62 7.31 -47.77
N MET A 406 -6.61 6.81 -47.04
CA MET A 406 -7.51 7.63 -46.22
C MET A 406 -7.58 7.08 -44.80
N SER A 407 -7.81 7.97 -43.84
CA SER A 407 -8.23 7.55 -42.50
C SER A 407 -9.65 6.96 -42.53
N ILE A 408 -9.99 6.14 -41.53
CA ILE A 408 -11.33 5.52 -41.42
C ILE A 408 -12.44 6.58 -41.38
N ASN A 409 -12.19 7.72 -40.72
CA ASN A 409 -13.18 8.79 -40.60
C ASN A 409 -13.33 9.60 -41.91
N GLU A 410 -12.27 9.73 -42.71
CA GLU A 410 -12.37 10.32 -44.05
C GLU A 410 -13.12 9.39 -45.00
N ALA A 411 -12.80 8.09 -44.98
CA ALA A 411 -13.55 7.09 -45.75
C ALA A 411 -15.05 7.06 -45.37
N LYS A 412 -15.39 7.33 -44.10
CA LYS A 412 -16.79 7.55 -43.66
C LYS A 412 -17.41 8.79 -44.33
N LYS A 413 -16.70 9.91 -44.34
CA LYS A 413 -17.19 11.19 -44.93
C LYS A 413 -17.40 11.08 -46.45
N GLU A 414 -16.54 10.32 -47.13
CA GLU A 414 -16.65 10.04 -48.56
C GLU A 414 -17.64 8.91 -48.89
N ALA A 415 -18.36 8.39 -47.88
CA ALA A 415 -19.32 7.30 -48.00
C ALA A 415 -18.76 5.97 -48.55
N LEU A 416 -17.43 5.78 -48.47
CA LEU A 416 -16.77 4.52 -48.76
C LEU A 416 -17.03 3.51 -47.63
N LEU A 417 -17.03 3.97 -46.37
CA LEU A 417 -17.43 3.17 -45.21
C LEU A 417 -18.78 3.63 -44.67
N THR A 418 -19.65 2.67 -44.31
CA THR A 418 -20.86 3.00 -43.55
C THR A 418 -20.48 3.50 -42.16
N HIS A 419 -21.36 4.30 -41.54
CA HIS A 419 -21.14 4.79 -40.18
C HIS A 419 -20.86 3.64 -39.18
N GLY A 420 -21.63 2.54 -39.26
CA GLY A 420 -21.43 1.37 -38.41
C GLY A 420 -20.07 0.71 -38.59
N ASN A 421 -19.63 0.49 -39.84
CA ASN A 421 -18.34 -0.15 -40.10
C ASN A 421 -17.17 0.74 -39.66
N ALA A 422 -17.27 2.05 -39.92
CA ALA A 422 -16.27 3.01 -39.46
C ALA A 422 -16.16 3.03 -37.93
N LEU A 423 -17.29 2.95 -37.21
CA LEU A 423 -17.29 2.87 -35.75
C LEU A 423 -16.57 1.61 -35.26
N LEU A 424 -16.90 0.44 -35.80
CA LEU A 424 -16.30 -0.83 -35.38
C LEU A 424 -14.78 -0.85 -35.59
N LEU A 425 -14.29 -0.30 -36.71
CA LEU A 425 -12.85 -0.22 -36.99
C LEU A 425 -12.14 0.78 -36.08
N LEU A 426 -12.76 1.91 -35.77
CA LEU A 426 -12.20 2.89 -34.82
C LEU A 426 -12.22 2.36 -33.39
N GLU A 427 -13.25 1.61 -32.97
CA GLU A 427 -13.29 0.92 -31.67
C GLU A 427 -12.17 -0.11 -31.58
N ALA A 428 -11.90 -0.83 -32.67
CA ALA A 428 -10.77 -1.76 -32.75
C ALA A 428 -9.41 -1.04 -32.58
N GLN A 429 -9.23 0.13 -33.19
CA GLN A 429 -8.05 0.98 -32.97
C GLN A 429 -7.93 1.43 -31.51
N ALA A 430 -9.01 1.95 -30.93
CA ALA A 430 -9.03 2.40 -29.53
C ALA A 430 -8.70 1.27 -28.55
N ALA A 431 -9.31 0.09 -28.73
CA ALA A 431 -9.12 -1.07 -27.87
C ALA A 431 -7.76 -1.77 -28.02
N THR A 432 -6.99 -1.42 -29.05
CA THR A 432 -5.62 -1.95 -29.28
C THR A 432 -4.51 -0.99 -28.89
N GLY A 433 -4.88 0.26 -28.61
CA GLY A 433 -3.97 1.24 -28.02
C GLY A 433 -4.17 2.65 -28.55
N TRP A 434 -4.44 2.86 -29.83
CA TRP A 434 -4.31 4.20 -30.42
C TRP A 434 -5.24 4.39 -31.59
N ILE A 435 -5.81 5.59 -31.73
CA ILE A 435 -6.39 6.05 -32.99
C ILE A 435 -5.24 6.42 -33.93
N ILE A 436 -5.28 5.89 -35.15
CA ILE A 436 -4.18 6.01 -36.11
C ILE A 436 -4.57 6.99 -37.21
N ASP A 437 -3.71 7.98 -37.45
CA ASP A 437 -3.72 8.78 -38.68
C ASP A 437 -2.67 8.19 -39.64
N PRO A 438 -3.09 7.39 -40.64
CA PRO A 438 -2.15 6.72 -41.55
C PRO A 438 -1.41 7.72 -42.46
N ILE A 439 -1.96 8.92 -42.69
CA ILE A 439 -1.39 9.94 -43.57
C ILE A 439 -0.25 10.67 -42.85
N LYS A 440 -0.49 11.09 -41.60
CA LYS A 440 0.53 11.78 -40.78
C LYS A 440 1.48 10.81 -40.07
N ASN A 441 1.20 9.51 -40.12
CA ASN A 441 1.89 8.47 -39.36
C ASN A 441 1.95 8.81 -37.86
N LYS A 442 0.82 9.23 -37.31
CA LYS A 442 0.69 9.63 -35.90
C LYS A 442 -0.33 8.77 -35.17
N PHE A 443 -0.07 8.57 -33.88
CA PHE A 443 -0.89 7.82 -32.96
C PHE A 443 -1.45 8.78 -31.93
N TYR A 444 -2.75 8.70 -31.69
CA TYR A 444 -3.48 9.60 -30.80
C TYR A 444 -4.26 8.78 -29.76
N SER A 445 -4.35 9.31 -28.54
CA SER A 445 -5.44 8.90 -27.65
C SER A 445 -6.78 9.35 -28.23
N VAL A 446 -7.89 8.80 -27.74
CA VAL A 446 -9.22 9.15 -28.27
C VAL A 446 -9.53 10.64 -28.06
N GLU A 447 -9.17 11.20 -26.91
CA GLU A 447 -9.36 12.63 -26.62
C GLU A 447 -8.51 13.52 -27.54
N GLU A 448 -7.25 13.16 -27.79
CA GLU A 448 -6.38 13.91 -28.71
C GLU A 448 -6.89 13.82 -30.15
N ALA A 449 -7.34 12.63 -30.58
CA ALA A 449 -7.91 12.43 -31.91
C ALA A 449 -9.16 13.30 -32.13
N ALA A 450 -9.99 13.50 -31.10
CA ALA A 450 -11.14 14.39 -31.17
C ALA A 450 -10.72 15.87 -31.25
N LYS A 451 -9.72 16.28 -30.46
CA LYS A 451 -9.18 17.65 -30.50
C LYS A 451 -8.59 18.00 -31.87
N GLU A 452 -7.86 17.06 -32.46
CA GLU A 452 -7.26 17.17 -33.80
C GLU A 452 -8.26 16.90 -34.93
N LYS A 453 -9.54 16.65 -34.61
CA LYS A 453 -10.63 16.37 -35.56
C LYS A 453 -10.39 15.16 -36.48
N ILE A 454 -9.56 14.22 -36.04
CA ILE A 454 -9.33 12.94 -36.71
C ILE A 454 -10.59 12.07 -36.60
N ILE A 455 -11.26 12.10 -35.45
CA ILE A 455 -12.57 11.45 -35.23
C ILE A 455 -13.68 12.51 -35.11
N GLY A 456 -14.90 12.12 -35.50
CA GLY A 456 -16.08 12.96 -35.33
C GLY A 456 -16.60 12.98 -33.88
N PRO A 457 -17.29 14.06 -33.45
CA PRO A 457 -17.84 14.16 -32.10
C PRO A 457 -18.89 13.08 -31.80
N ASP A 458 -19.58 12.60 -32.84
CA ASP A 458 -20.53 11.48 -32.80
C ASP A 458 -19.89 10.17 -32.33
N MET A 459 -18.58 10.01 -32.51
CA MET A 459 -17.85 8.78 -32.18
C MET A 459 -17.11 8.87 -30.84
N LEU A 460 -17.10 10.02 -30.16
CA LEU A 460 -16.24 10.23 -28.99
C LEU A 460 -16.58 9.29 -27.83
N GLU A 461 -17.85 9.23 -27.41
CA GLU A 461 -18.26 8.40 -26.27
C GLU A 461 -18.04 6.90 -26.50
N PRO A 462 -18.47 6.30 -27.64
CA PRO A 462 -18.18 4.90 -27.93
C PRO A 462 -16.68 4.57 -27.92
N LEU A 463 -15.86 5.46 -28.49
CA LEU A 463 -14.41 5.24 -28.55
C LEU A 463 -13.73 5.37 -27.19
N LEU A 464 -14.20 6.26 -26.31
CA LEU A 464 -13.72 6.32 -24.93
C LEU A 464 -14.07 5.04 -24.15
N LEU A 465 -15.24 4.44 -24.40
CA LEU A 465 -15.59 3.15 -23.83
C LEU A 465 -14.67 2.05 -24.35
N ALA A 466 -14.38 2.02 -25.65
CA ALA A 466 -13.44 1.05 -26.23
C ALA A 466 -11.99 1.24 -25.73
N GLU A 467 -11.53 2.48 -25.54
CA GLU A 467 -10.18 2.78 -25.01
C GLU A 467 -9.99 2.28 -23.57
N ARG A 468 -11.07 2.13 -22.79
CA ARG A 468 -11.01 1.51 -21.45
C ARG A 468 -10.60 0.04 -21.50
N ALA A 469 -10.70 -0.64 -22.65
CA ALA A 469 -10.11 -1.96 -22.82
C ALA A 469 -8.57 -1.96 -22.70
N VAL A 470 -7.93 -0.79 -22.85
CA VAL A 470 -6.48 -0.58 -22.71
C VAL A 470 -6.12 0.05 -21.37
N THR A 471 -6.86 1.08 -20.95
CA THR A 471 -6.58 1.84 -19.71
C THR A 471 -7.23 1.23 -18.47
N GLY A 472 -8.18 0.33 -18.69
CA GLY A 472 -8.98 -0.38 -17.69
C GLY A 472 -10.29 0.32 -17.34
N TYR A 473 -11.29 -0.47 -17.00
CA TYR A 473 -12.61 0.00 -16.59
C TYR A 473 -12.59 0.37 -15.11
N LYS A 474 -13.46 1.29 -14.69
CA LYS A 474 -13.61 1.64 -13.28
C LYS A 474 -14.78 0.88 -12.70
N ASP A 475 -14.52 0.08 -11.67
CA ASP A 475 -15.56 -0.53 -10.84
C ASP A 475 -16.33 0.59 -10.10
N PRO A 476 -17.65 0.71 -10.30
CA PRO A 476 -18.47 1.75 -9.66
C PRO A 476 -18.50 1.68 -8.12
N TYR A 477 -18.25 0.50 -7.53
CA TYR A 477 -18.37 0.28 -6.09
C TYR A 477 -17.04 0.49 -5.36
N THR A 478 -15.93 0.06 -5.95
CA THR A 478 -14.60 0.10 -5.32
C THR A 478 -13.72 1.22 -5.87
N GLY A 479 -14.03 1.76 -7.05
CA GLY A 479 -13.20 2.72 -7.78
C GLY A 479 -11.90 2.14 -8.35
N THR A 480 -11.67 0.83 -8.18
CA THR A 480 -10.48 0.16 -8.70
C THR A 480 -10.56 0.01 -10.21
N THR A 481 -9.39 -0.04 -10.85
CA THR A 481 -9.32 -0.36 -12.27
C THR A 481 -9.46 -1.88 -12.45
N ILE A 482 -10.36 -2.31 -13.32
CA ILE A 482 -10.60 -3.71 -13.66
C ILE A 482 -10.38 -3.94 -15.17
N SER A 483 -10.14 -5.19 -15.54
CA SER A 483 -9.90 -5.62 -16.93
C SER A 483 -11.17 -5.66 -17.77
N LEU A 484 -11.01 -5.81 -19.09
CA LEU A 484 -12.13 -5.96 -20.03
C LEU A 484 -13.00 -7.18 -19.72
N ASN A 485 -12.39 -8.30 -19.34
CA ASN A 485 -13.12 -9.52 -18.98
C ASN A 485 -13.95 -9.34 -17.70
N GLU A 486 -13.36 -8.74 -16.67
CA GLU A 486 -14.09 -8.41 -15.44
C GLU A 486 -15.21 -7.41 -15.70
N ALA A 487 -14.98 -6.40 -16.54
CA ALA A 487 -16.02 -5.45 -16.94
C ALA A 487 -17.21 -6.12 -17.65
N MET A 488 -16.98 -7.19 -18.43
CA MET A 488 -18.07 -7.99 -19.00
C MET A 488 -18.86 -8.75 -17.93
N LYS A 489 -18.18 -9.33 -16.94
CA LYS A 489 -18.84 -10.06 -15.82
C LYS A 489 -19.70 -9.12 -14.98
N GLU A 490 -19.19 -7.93 -14.70
CA GLU A 490 -19.88 -6.86 -13.97
C GLU A 490 -20.91 -6.09 -14.82
N ARG A 491 -21.13 -6.51 -16.09
CA ARG A 491 -22.08 -5.90 -17.04
C ARG A 491 -21.85 -4.40 -17.29
N LEU A 492 -20.62 -3.94 -17.16
CA LEU A 492 -20.22 -2.56 -17.51
C LEU A 492 -20.09 -2.36 -19.02
N ILE A 493 -19.90 -3.46 -19.76
CA ILE A 493 -19.91 -3.50 -21.22
C ILE A 493 -20.74 -4.71 -21.67
N GLU A 494 -21.47 -4.57 -22.77
CA GLU A 494 -22.23 -5.67 -23.36
C GLU A 494 -21.28 -6.80 -23.80
N ARG A 495 -21.64 -8.05 -23.47
CA ARG A 495 -20.83 -9.25 -23.77
C ARG A 495 -20.40 -9.33 -25.22
N LYS A 496 -21.30 -9.03 -26.17
CA LYS A 496 -21.00 -9.03 -27.61
C LYS A 496 -19.89 -8.03 -27.99
N ASN A 497 -19.95 -6.81 -27.44
CA ASN A 497 -18.94 -5.80 -27.70
C ASN A 497 -17.62 -6.16 -27.03
N GLY A 498 -17.65 -6.67 -25.79
CA GLY A 498 -16.44 -7.09 -25.09
C GLY A 498 -15.71 -8.26 -25.76
N ILE A 499 -16.44 -9.27 -26.28
CA ILE A 499 -15.87 -10.38 -27.06
C ILE A 499 -15.21 -9.85 -28.34
N ARG A 500 -15.86 -8.93 -29.07
CA ARG A 500 -15.27 -8.28 -30.25
C ARG A 500 -13.96 -7.59 -29.90
N LEU A 501 -13.92 -6.78 -28.84
CA LEU A 501 -12.69 -6.09 -28.44
C LEU A 501 -11.57 -7.05 -28.01
N LEU A 502 -11.91 -8.16 -27.33
CA LEU A 502 -10.92 -9.20 -26.98
C LEU A 502 -10.36 -9.91 -28.21
N GLU A 503 -11.21 -10.25 -29.19
CA GLU A 503 -10.79 -10.86 -30.44
C GLU A 503 -9.81 -9.96 -31.21
N VAL A 504 -10.10 -8.66 -31.28
CA VAL A 504 -9.19 -7.65 -31.86
C VAL A 504 -7.85 -7.61 -31.10
N GLN A 505 -7.86 -7.62 -29.76
CA GLN A 505 -6.63 -7.60 -28.97
C GLN A 505 -5.77 -8.85 -29.23
N ILE A 506 -6.39 -10.02 -29.25
CA ILE A 506 -5.72 -11.30 -29.53
C ILE A 506 -5.13 -11.31 -30.95
N ALA A 507 -5.91 -10.90 -31.95
CA ALA A 507 -5.47 -10.80 -33.34
C ALA A 507 -4.30 -9.82 -33.54
N THR A 508 -4.15 -8.83 -32.67
CA THR A 508 -3.10 -7.80 -32.73
C THR A 508 -1.94 -8.02 -31.75
N GLY A 509 -1.82 -9.20 -31.14
CA GLY A 509 -0.63 -9.60 -30.39
C GLY A 509 -0.86 -10.05 -28.95
N GLY A 510 -2.11 -10.12 -28.48
CA GLY A 510 -2.45 -10.67 -27.16
C GLY A 510 -3.35 -9.78 -26.33
N VAL A 511 -3.84 -10.33 -25.22
CA VAL A 511 -4.79 -9.67 -24.30
C VAL A 511 -4.07 -8.55 -23.53
N ILE A 512 -4.69 -7.38 -23.42
CA ILE A 512 -4.05 -6.23 -22.77
C ILE A 512 -4.23 -6.28 -21.25
N ASP A 513 -3.13 -6.12 -20.50
CA ASP A 513 -3.11 -5.87 -19.06
C ASP A 513 -3.20 -4.35 -18.81
N PRO A 514 -4.33 -3.83 -18.28
CA PRO A 514 -4.51 -2.40 -18.08
C PRO A 514 -3.65 -1.80 -16.95
N HIS A 515 -3.16 -2.63 -16.02
CA HIS A 515 -2.32 -2.17 -14.93
C HIS A 515 -0.88 -1.99 -15.39
N GLN A 516 -0.38 -2.97 -16.13
CA GLN A 516 1.00 -3.03 -16.61
C GLN A 516 1.17 -2.39 -17.99
N SER A 517 0.07 -2.09 -18.69
CA SER A 517 0.07 -1.42 -19.98
C SER A 517 0.85 -2.20 -21.07
N LEU A 518 0.75 -3.52 -21.03
CA LEU A 518 1.40 -4.46 -21.96
C LEU A 518 0.42 -5.55 -22.41
N ARG A 519 0.73 -6.22 -23.52
CA ARG A 519 -0.03 -7.38 -24.02
C ARG A 519 0.56 -8.66 -23.46
N LEU A 520 -0.31 -9.53 -22.98
CA LEU A 520 0.00 -10.83 -22.44
C LEU A 520 -0.26 -11.91 -23.49
N PRO A 521 0.61 -12.94 -23.57
CA PRO A 521 0.27 -14.19 -24.25
C PRO A 521 -1.03 -14.76 -23.68
N ILE A 522 -1.84 -15.38 -24.54
CA ILE A 522 -3.19 -15.85 -24.16
C ILE A 522 -3.15 -16.82 -22.97
N GLU A 523 -2.17 -17.71 -22.91
CA GLU A 523 -2.01 -18.66 -21.80
C GLU A 523 -1.71 -17.96 -20.47
N VAL A 524 -0.92 -16.88 -20.50
CA VAL A 524 -0.60 -16.07 -19.33
C VAL A 524 -1.81 -15.25 -18.91
N ALA A 525 -2.58 -14.73 -19.87
CA ALA A 525 -3.80 -14.00 -19.62
C ALA A 525 -4.86 -14.87 -18.92
N VAL A 526 -5.03 -16.13 -19.33
CA VAL A 526 -5.92 -17.10 -18.67
C VAL A 526 -5.48 -17.35 -17.23
N LYS A 527 -4.19 -17.64 -17.00
CA LYS A 527 -3.65 -17.89 -15.65
C LYS A 527 -3.83 -16.69 -14.71
N LYS A 528 -3.81 -15.48 -15.26
CA LYS A 528 -4.01 -14.23 -14.50
C LYS A 528 -5.47 -13.79 -14.39
N GLY A 529 -6.42 -14.50 -14.99
CA GLY A 529 -7.85 -14.17 -14.95
C GLY A 529 -8.29 -13.04 -15.90
N TYR A 530 -7.41 -12.56 -16.78
CA TYR A 530 -7.75 -11.52 -17.77
C TYR A 530 -8.64 -12.04 -18.91
N ILE A 531 -8.76 -13.36 -19.07
CA ILE A 531 -9.70 -14.02 -19.96
C ILE A 531 -10.08 -15.37 -19.34
N ASP A 532 -11.35 -15.76 -19.43
CA ASP A 532 -11.80 -17.07 -18.95
C ASP A 532 -11.67 -18.13 -20.05
N GLU A 533 -11.60 -19.41 -19.68
CA GLU A 533 -11.50 -20.50 -20.67
C GLU A 533 -12.71 -20.58 -21.61
N GLU A 534 -13.91 -20.24 -21.14
CA GLU A 534 -15.10 -20.16 -21.97
C GLU A 534 -14.93 -19.12 -23.08
N ILE A 535 -14.53 -17.90 -22.72
CA ILE A 535 -14.35 -16.79 -23.67
C ILE A 535 -13.16 -17.06 -24.59
N ARG A 536 -12.09 -17.67 -24.07
CA ARG A 536 -10.95 -18.12 -24.89
C ARG A 536 -11.42 -19.04 -26.02
N ASN A 537 -12.25 -20.03 -25.73
CA ASN A 537 -12.77 -20.93 -26.77
C ASN A 537 -13.66 -20.19 -27.76
N VAL A 538 -14.57 -19.33 -27.29
CA VAL A 538 -15.44 -18.52 -28.16
C VAL A 538 -14.65 -17.66 -29.16
N VAL A 539 -13.55 -17.05 -28.69
CA VAL A 539 -12.69 -16.19 -29.50
C VAL A 539 -11.75 -17.00 -30.42
N LEU A 540 -11.17 -18.10 -29.95
CA LEU A 540 -10.24 -18.91 -30.74
C LEU A 540 -10.94 -19.78 -31.79
N ASP A 541 -12.13 -20.30 -31.48
CA ASP A 541 -12.91 -21.13 -32.41
C ASP A 541 -13.63 -20.29 -33.48
N LEU A 542 -13.46 -18.95 -33.45
CA LEU A 542 -14.05 -17.99 -34.39
C LEU A 542 -15.56 -18.21 -34.59
N THR A 543 -16.25 -18.50 -33.49
CA THR A 543 -17.71 -18.70 -33.49
C THR A 543 -18.43 -17.46 -34.06
N ASN A 544 -19.70 -17.60 -34.47
CA ASN A 544 -20.48 -16.46 -34.98
C ASN A 544 -20.56 -15.28 -34.00
N GLU A 545 -20.36 -15.49 -32.69
CA GLU A 545 -20.29 -14.43 -31.69
C GLU A 545 -19.00 -13.59 -31.79
N ALA A 546 -17.89 -14.20 -32.23
CA ALA A 546 -16.60 -13.54 -32.43
C ALA A 546 -16.51 -12.81 -33.78
N LYS A 547 -17.39 -13.13 -34.76
CA LYS A 547 -17.49 -12.46 -36.06
C LYS A 547 -18.22 -11.12 -35.95
N GLY A 548 -17.55 -10.17 -35.29
CA GLY A 548 -18.10 -8.85 -34.95
C GLY A 548 -17.96 -7.79 -36.05
N PHE A 549 -17.29 -8.08 -37.17
CA PHE A 549 -17.03 -7.14 -38.27
C PHE A 549 -17.81 -7.53 -39.51
N TYR A 550 -18.08 -6.55 -40.38
CA TYR A 550 -18.83 -6.75 -41.61
C TYR A 550 -18.00 -6.32 -42.82
N ASP A 551 -17.71 -7.25 -43.71
CA ASP A 551 -17.00 -6.96 -44.96
C ASP A 551 -17.99 -6.43 -46.00
N GLN A 552 -17.70 -5.23 -46.53
CA GLN A 552 -18.54 -4.61 -47.54
C GLN A 552 -18.43 -5.26 -48.91
N ASN A 553 -17.30 -5.92 -49.20
CA ASN A 553 -17.04 -6.56 -50.49
C ASN A 553 -17.79 -7.89 -50.61
N THR A 554 -17.71 -8.72 -49.57
CA THR A 554 -18.37 -10.04 -49.54
C THR A 554 -19.78 -10.02 -48.94
N LYS A 555 -20.14 -8.97 -48.19
CA LYS A 555 -21.42 -8.81 -47.47
C LYS A 555 -21.66 -9.86 -46.37
N GLU A 556 -20.58 -10.35 -45.76
CA GLU A 556 -20.64 -11.34 -44.68
C GLU A 556 -20.06 -10.79 -43.37
N ASN A 557 -20.50 -11.38 -42.24
CA ASN A 557 -19.86 -11.14 -40.96
C ASN A 557 -18.57 -11.95 -40.88
N ILE A 558 -17.48 -11.29 -40.54
CA ILE A 558 -16.13 -11.88 -40.47
C ILE A 558 -15.46 -11.51 -39.15
N SER A 559 -14.41 -12.26 -38.79
CA SER A 559 -13.56 -11.92 -37.65
C SER A 559 -12.57 -10.82 -38.02
N TYR A 560 -11.99 -10.17 -37.01
CA TYR A 560 -10.94 -9.18 -37.25
C TYR A 560 -9.68 -9.82 -37.81
N GLN A 561 -9.38 -11.06 -37.41
CA GLN A 561 -8.27 -11.81 -37.99
C GLN A 561 -8.47 -12.13 -39.48
N GLU A 562 -9.70 -12.43 -39.91
CA GLU A 562 -10.04 -12.59 -41.33
C GLU A 562 -9.88 -11.26 -42.07
N LEU A 563 -10.39 -10.16 -41.49
CA LEU A 563 -10.27 -8.82 -42.08
C LEU A 563 -8.81 -8.38 -42.24
N LEU A 564 -7.94 -8.66 -41.26
CA LEU A 564 -6.51 -8.37 -41.35
C LEU A 564 -5.80 -9.13 -42.48
N LYS A 565 -6.29 -10.31 -42.89
CA LYS A 565 -5.73 -11.06 -44.04
C LYS A 565 -6.08 -10.41 -45.37
N CYS A 566 -7.16 -9.64 -45.42
CA CYS A 566 -7.58 -8.88 -46.60
C CYS A 566 -6.83 -7.54 -46.71
N CYS A 567 -6.24 -7.05 -45.62
CA CYS A 567 -5.51 -5.79 -45.61
C CYS A 567 -4.12 -5.91 -46.29
N GLU A 568 -3.70 -4.80 -46.89
CA GLU A 568 -2.36 -4.62 -47.43
C GLU A 568 -1.49 -3.82 -46.48
N LYS A 569 -0.19 -4.12 -46.43
CA LYS A 569 0.76 -3.37 -45.62
C LYS A 569 1.36 -2.23 -46.44
N ASP A 570 1.16 -0.98 -46.01
CA ASP A 570 1.80 0.17 -46.65
C ASP A 570 3.33 0.05 -46.51
N PRO A 571 4.09 -0.02 -47.62
CA PRO A 571 5.54 -0.17 -47.57
C PRO A 571 6.25 1.02 -46.90
N ARG A 572 5.63 2.21 -46.85
CA ARG A 572 6.24 3.41 -46.28
C ARG A 572 6.08 3.48 -44.77
N THR A 573 4.89 3.23 -44.28
CA THR A 573 4.54 3.38 -42.85
C THR A 573 4.51 2.06 -42.09
N GLY A 574 4.35 0.94 -42.80
CA GLY A 574 4.15 -0.38 -42.24
C GLY A 574 2.75 -0.61 -41.67
N HIS A 575 1.81 0.32 -41.87
CA HIS A 575 0.42 0.20 -41.42
C HIS A 575 -0.38 -0.78 -42.27
N MET A 576 -1.34 -1.45 -41.64
CA MET A 576 -2.31 -2.29 -42.34
C MET A 576 -3.45 -1.41 -42.85
N LEU A 577 -3.70 -1.43 -44.16
CA LEU A 577 -4.77 -0.69 -44.82
C LEU A 577 -5.78 -1.67 -45.40
N LEU A 578 -7.06 -1.43 -45.15
CA LEU A 578 -8.16 -2.22 -45.68
C LEU A 578 -8.39 -1.94 -47.16
#